data_AF-A0AA40EYX8-F1
#
_entry.id   AF-A0AA40EYX8-F1
#
_cell.length_a   1.000
_cell.length_b   1.000
_cell.length_c   1.000
_cell.angle_alpha   90.00
_cell.angle_beta   90.00
_cell.angle_gamma   90.00
#
_symmetry.space_group_name_H-M   'P 1'
#
loop_
_entity.id
_entity.type
_entity.pdbx_description
1 polymer ?
#
loop_
_entity_poly.entity_id
_entity_poly.type
_entity_poly.pdbx_seq_one_letter_code
_entity_poly.pdbx_strand_id
1 'polypeptide(L)'
;MLEKAGIVALQMPKLDVMELWNGRRGLACVFRYQASGNCAGQKAKITWRSNWHLKLEPRVRQAWEAVAVQRDHREGKFNVVEDPVILYFGKDKIRSHGDAIHHLQLVNEVIRPVSLWQIRYESQFLILDD
;
A
#
# COMPACT_ATOMS: atom_id res chain seq x y z
N MET A 1 4.30 12.23 4.07
CA MET A 1 4.16 11.82 2.64
C MET A 1 2.70 11.52 2.30
N LEU A 2 2.03 10.61 3.01
CA LEU A 2 0.66 10.19 2.70
C LEU A 2 -0.39 11.31 2.75
N GLU A 3 -0.24 12.30 3.63
CA GLU A 3 -1.10 13.50 3.66
C GLU A 3 -0.99 14.29 2.34
N LYS A 4 0.23 14.60 1.90
CA LYS A 4 0.48 15.29 0.63
C LYS A 4 -0.05 14.50 -0.57
N ALA A 5 0.08 13.18 -0.55
CA ALA A 5 -0.49 12.32 -1.59
C ALA A 5 -2.03 12.40 -1.62
N GLY A 6 -2.69 12.43 -0.45
CA GLY A 6 -4.14 12.66 -0.37
C GLY A 6 -4.55 14.01 -0.95
N ILE A 7 -3.79 15.09 -0.64
CA ILE A 7 -4.03 16.43 -1.20
C ILE A 7 -3.93 16.42 -2.74
N VAL A 8 -2.92 15.73 -3.29
CA VAL A 8 -2.78 15.59 -4.75
C VAL A 8 -3.91 14.73 -5.33
N ALA A 9 -4.34 13.67 -4.64
CA ALA A 9 -5.42 12.81 -5.09
C ALA A 9 -6.77 13.53 -5.24
N LEU A 10 -6.99 14.65 -4.53
CA LEU A 10 -8.17 15.52 -4.75
C LEU A 10 -8.22 16.11 -6.16
N GLN A 11 -7.07 16.26 -6.81
CA GLN A 11 -6.97 16.74 -8.19
C GLN A 11 -7.08 15.59 -9.21
N MET A 12 -7.38 14.36 -8.76
CA MET A 12 -7.48 13.17 -9.61
C MET A 12 -8.91 12.62 -9.57
N PRO A 13 -9.87 13.17 -10.34
CA PRO A 13 -11.28 12.79 -10.29
C PRO A 13 -11.61 11.40 -10.91
N LYS A 14 -10.61 10.69 -11.45
CA LYS A 14 -10.76 9.32 -12.01
C LYS A 14 -9.85 8.25 -11.37
N LEU A 15 -9.11 8.61 -10.31
CA LEU A 15 -8.38 7.67 -9.43
C LEU A 15 -9.31 6.63 -8.75
N ASP A 16 -9.27 5.38 -9.19
CA ASP A 16 -10.00 4.30 -8.52
C ASP A 16 -9.15 3.61 -7.44
N VAL A 17 -7.84 3.51 -7.67
CA VAL A 17 -6.87 2.90 -6.75
C VAL A 17 -5.60 3.74 -6.73
N MET A 18 -5.07 4.02 -5.53
CA MET A 18 -3.71 4.52 -5.34
C MET A 18 -2.95 3.59 -4.43
N GLU A 19 -1.80 3.09 -4.88
CA GLU A 19 -0.86 2.33 -4.06
C GLU A 19 0.45 3.10 -3.90
N LEU A 20 0.82 3.35 -2.65
CA LEU A 20 2.11 3.91 -2.27
C LEU A 20 2.83 2.84 -1.46
N TRP A 21 3.85 2.26 -2.05
CA TRP A 21 4.60 1.16 -1.45
C TRP A 21 6.05 1.57 -1.18
N ASN A 22 6.62 0.96 -0.16
CA ASN A 22 8.04 1.07 0.18
C ASN A 22 8.54 -0.31 0.61
N GLY A 23 9.72 -0.66 0.14
CA GLY A 23 10.36 -1.95 0.42
C GLY A 23 11.86 -1.79 0.52
N ARG A 24 12.49 -2.42 1.51
CA ARG A 24 13.94 -2.62 1.62
C ARG A 24 14.21 -3.80 2.54
N ARG A 25 15.48 -4.17 2.74
CA ARG A 25 15.85 -5.22 3.70
C ARG A 25 15.20 -4.94 5.08
N GLY A 26 14.44 -5.91 5.57
CA GLY A 26 13.73 -5.87 6.83
C GLY A 26 12.45 -5.03 6.86
N LEU A 27 12.05 -4.35 5.78
CA LEU A 27 10.90 -3.44 5.74
C LEU A 27 10.09 -3.61 4.45
N ALA A 28 8.80 -3.88 4.56
CA ALA A 28 7.82 -3.78 3.49
C ALA A 28 6.54 -3.10 4.00
N CYS A 29 6.04 -2.11 3.26
CA CYS A 29 4.76 -1.46 3.54
C CYS A 29 4.06 -1.04 2.25
N VAL A 30 2.73 -1.15 2.21
CA VAL A 30 1.88 -0.54 1.20
C VAL A 30 0.71 0.16 1.88
N PHE A 31 0.53 1.42 1.51
CA PHE A 31 -0.71 2.15 1.71
C PHE A 31 -1.52 2.06 0.42
N ARG A 32 -2.77 1.60 0.52
CA ARG A 32 -3.68 1.49 -0.61
C ARG A 32 -4.97 2.22 -0.33
N TYR A 33 -5.29 3.21 -1.15
CA TYR A 33 -6.65 3.75 -1.25
C TYR A 33 -7.40 3.05 -2.38
N GLN A 34 -8.65 2.71 -2.15
CA GLN A 34 -9.59 2.22 -3.14
C GLN A 34 -10.88 3.04 -3.02
N ALA A 35 -11.35 3.62 -4.13
CA ALA A 35 -12.62 4.33 -4.18
C ALA A 35 -13.79 3.37 -3.91
N SER A 36 -14.97 3.92 -3.58
CA SER A 36 -16.18 3.09 -3.58
C SER A 36 -16.42 2.58 -4.99
N GLY A 37 -16.67 1.27 -5.14
CA GLY A 37 -17.15 0.73 -6.40
C GLY A 37 -18.54 1.24 -6.76
N ASN A 38 -19.00 0.90 -7.96
CA ASN A 38 -20.32 1.27 -8.49
C ASN A 38 -21.49 0.55 -7.78
N CYS A 39 -21.21 -0.34 -6.82
CA CYS A 39 -22.21 -1.07 -6.07
C CYS A 39 -22.76 -0.23 -4.92
N ALA A 40 -24.08 -0.11 -4.83
CA ALA A 40 -24.74 0.65 -3.77
C ALA A 40 -24.32 0.14 -2.38
N GLY A 41 -23.67 1.02 -1.61
CA GLY A 41 -23.32 0.76 -0.20
C GLY A 41 -21.86 0.40 0.05
N GLN A 42 -21.05 0.23 -1.01
CA GLN A 42 -19.61 0.22 -0.84
C GLN A 42 -19.13 1.59 -0.35
N LYS A 43 -18.09 1.58 0.48
CA LYS A 43 -17.37 2.77 0.94
C LYS A 43 -15.97 2.68 0.39
N ALA A 44 -15.34 3.82 0.17
CA ALA A 44 -13.91 3.85 -0.05
C ALA A 44 -13.18 3.07 1.08
N LYS A 45 -12.02 2.50 0.74
CA LYS A 45 -11.23 1.66 1.65
C LYS A 45 -9.80 2.12 1.64
N ILE A 46 -9.23 2.30 2.82
CA ILE A 46 -7.78 2.37 3.01
C ILE A 46 -7.33 1.02 3.55
N THR A 47 -6.39 0.38 2.87
CA THR A 47 -5.66 -0.79 3.37
C THR A 47 -4.25 -0.36 3.73
N TRP A 48 -3.83 -0.61 4.96
CA TRP A 48 -2.45 -0.43 5.39
C TRP A 48 -1.86 -1.80 5.71
N ARG A 49 -0.89 -2.24 4.90
CA ARG A 49 -0.24 -3.54 5.06
C ARG A 49 1.26 -3.33 5.26
N SER A 50 1.83 -3.84 6.35
CA SER A 50 3.25 -3.65 6.69
C SER A 50 3.82 -4.75 7.59
N ASN A 51 5.15 -4.94 7.59
CA ASN A 51 5.86 -5.82 8.54
C ASN A 51 6.26 -5.12 9.85
N TRP A 52 5.70 -3.95 10.12
CA TRP A 52 5.74 -3.29 11.42
C TRP A 52 4.42 -2.58 11.69
N HIS A 53 4.14 -2.31 12.97
CA HIS A 53 2.94 -1.58 13.36
C HIS A 53 3.03 -0.12 12.90
N LEU A 54 2.02 0.32 12.17
CA LEU A 54 1.84 1.70 11.74
C LEU A 54 0.42 2.14 12.07
N LYS A 55 0.30 3.31 12.68
CA LYS A 55 -0.99 3.94 12.96
C LYS A 55 -1.22 5.06 11.95
N LEU A 56 -2.39 5.08 11.33
CA LEU A 56 -2.78 6.18 10.45
C LEU A 56 -2.94 7.46 11.26
N GLU A 57 -2.04 8.42 11.03
CA GLU A 57 -2.08 9.73 11.68
C GLU A 57 -3.38 10.47 11.35
N PRO A 58 -3.94 11.28 12.28
CA PRO A 58 -5.18 12.02 12.07
C PRO A 58 -5.17 12.90 10.81
N ARG A 59 -4.05 13.56 10.51
CA ARG A 59 -3.92 14.42 9.32
C ARG A 59 -3.98 13.62 8.01
N VAL A 60 -3.34 12.46 7.99
CA VAL A 60 -3.44 11.55 6.84
C VAL A 60 -4.88 11.08 6.69
N ARG A 61 -5.53 10.64 7.77
CA ARG A 61 -6.95 10.25 7.74
C ARG A 61 -7.82 11.36 7.12
N GLN A 62 -7.73 12.58 7.64
CA GLN A 62 -8.51 13.73 7.14
C GLN A 62 -8.28 14.01 5.65
N ALA A 63 -7.02 13.98 5.19
CA ALA A 63 -6.71 14.20 3.79
C ALA A 63 -7.38 13.16 2.87
N TRP A 64 -7.39 11.90 3.27
CA TRP A 64 -8.03 10.83 2.50
C TRP A 64 -9.56 10.76 2.69
N GLU A 65 -10.10 11.33 3.78
CA GLU A 65 -11.55 11.48 3.98
C GLU A 65 -12.08 12.47 2.96
N ALA A 66 -11.38 13.58 2.75
CA ALA A 66 -11.71 14.55 1.72
C ALA A 66 -11.73 13.93 0.31
N VAL A 67 -10.77 13.04 -0.01
CA VAL A 67 -10.74 12.32 -1.30
C VAL A 67 -11.97 11.43 -1.46
N ALA A 68 -12.36 10.70 -0.41
CA ALA A 68 -13.57 9.87 -0.43
C ALA A 68 -14.85 10.70 -0.58
N VAL A 69 -14.98 11.84 0.14
CA VAL A 69 -16.12 12.76 0.01
C VAL A 69 -16.25 13.26 -1.44
N GLN A 70 -15.14 13.72 -2.02
CA GLN A 70 -15.15 14.32 -3.36
C GLN A 70 -15.56 13.31 -4.44
N ARG A 71 -15.27 12.02 -4.23
CA ARG A 71 -15.63 10.97 -5.19
C ARG A 71 -17.02 10.42 -5.03
N ASP A 72 -17.41 10.11 -3.80
CA ASP A 72 -18.62 9.35 -3.58
C ASP A 72 -19.83 10.27 -3.34
N HIS A 73 -19.62 11.60 -3.22
CA HIS A 73 -20.63 12.60 -2.86
C HIS A 73 -21.46 12.21 -1.62
N ARG A 74 -20.89 11.35 -0.77
CA ARG A 74 -21.47 10.81 0.48
C ARG A 74 -20.69 11.35 1.67
N GLU A 75 -21.14 11.06 2.89
CA GLU A 75 -20.56 11.53 4.16
C GLU A 75 -19.08 11.16 4.43
N GLY A 76 -18.24 10.84 3.44
CA GLY A 76 -16.79 10.78 3.59
C GLY A 76 -16.23 9.62 4.40
N LYS A 77 -17.09 8.72 4.87
CA LYS A 77 -16.68 7.58 5.70
C LYS A 77 -16.05 6.52 4.82
N PHE A 78 -14.75 6.29 4.98
CA PHE A 78 -14.04 5.12 4.45
C PHE A 78 -13.72 4.11 5.56
N ASN A 79 -13.55 2.86 5.18
CA ASN A 79 -13.08 1.83 6.09
C ASN A 79 -11.55 1.82 6.10
N VAL A 80 -10.94 1.89 7.28
CA VAL A 80 -9.52 1.57 7.46
C VAL A 80 -9.43 0.09 7.78
N VAL A 81 -8.69 -0.64 6.97
CA VAL A 81 -8.30 -2.01 7.25
C VAL A 81 -6.78 -2.02 7.45
N GLU A 82 -6.39 -2.24 8.69
CA GLU A 82 -5.01 -2.61 9.01
C GLU A 82 -4.88 -4.10 8.69
N ASP A 83 -3.97 -4.44 7.80
CA ASP A 83 -3.71 -5.82 7.39
C ASP A 83 -2.43 -6.33 8.07
N PRO A 84 -2.57 -7.08 9.18
CA PRO A 84 -1.44 -7.58 9.96
C PRO A 84 -0.74 -8.77 9.29
N VAL A 85 -1.21 -9.28 8.13
CA VAL A 85 -0.68 -10.50 7.51
C VAL A 85 0.83 -10.43 7.29
N ILE A 86 1.37 -9.25 6.96
CA ILE A 86 2.81 -9.09 6.78
C ILE A 86 3.59 -9.20 8.11
N LEU A 87 3.00 -8.85 9.25
CA LEU A 87 3.66 -8.93 10.57
C LEU A 87 4.12 -10.35 10.92
N TYR A 88 3.39 -11.38 10.46
CA TYR A 88 3.70 -12.78 10.75
C TYR A 88 4.89 -13.33 9.97
N PHE A 89 5.35 -12.65 8.91
CA PHE A 89 6.50 -13.13 8.12
C PHE A 89 7.85 -12.81 8.77
N GLY A 90 7.90 -11.92 9.77
CA GLY A 90 9.17 -11.52 10.40
C GLY A 90 10.08 -10.69 9.48
N LYS A 91 10.99 -9.91 10.08
CA LYS A 91 11.89 -9.01 9.33
C LYS A 91 12.81 -9.77 8.36
N ASP A 92 13.18 -11.00 8.70
CA ASP A 92 14.20 -11.78 7.99
C ASP A 92 13.72 -12.35 6.64
N LYS A 93 12.41 -12.25 6.35
CA LYS A 93 11.84 -12.66 5.07
C LYS A 93 11.90 -11.57 4.01
N ILE A 94 11.99 -10.30 4.39
CA ILE A 94 12.13 -9.20 3.43
C ILE A 94 13.63 -8.95 3.22
N ARG A 95 14.26 -9.64 2.28
CA ARG A 95 15.71 -9.51 2.04
C ARG A 95 16.03 -8.44 1.00
N SER A 96 15.05 -8.15 0.14
CA SER A 96 15.19 -7.27 -1.01
C SER A 96 13.90 -6.49 -1.30
N HIS A 97 13.99 -5.52 -2.22
CA HIS A 97 12.80 -4.87 -2.79
C HIS A 97 11.90 -5.88 -3.50
N GLY A 98 12.47 -6.93 -4.11
CA GLY A 98 11.71 -8.00 -4.75
C GLY A 98 10.88 -8.79 -3.76
N ASP A 99 11.43 -9.13 -2.59
CA ASP A 99 10.65 -9.79 -1.54
C ASP A 99 9.54 -8.89 -1.01
N ALA A 100 9.82 -7.59 -0.84
CA ALA A 100 8.79 -6.64 -0.45
C ALA A 100 7.63 -6.64 -1.45
N ILE A 101 7.90 -6.47 -2.75
CA ILE A 101 6.86 -6.48 -3.80
C ILE A 101 6.07 -7.81 -3.78
N HIS A 102 6.78 -8.95 -3.64
CA HIS A 102 6.15 -10.27 -3.60
C HIS A 102 5.18 -10.44 -2.41
N HIS A 103 5.56 -9.93 -1.23
CA HIS A 103 4.74 -10.07 -0.02
C HIS A 103 3.66 -8.97 0.13
N LEU A 104 3.83 -7.82 -0.52
CA LEU A 104 2.89 -6.70 -0.42
C LEU A 104 1.55 -6.94 -1.13
N GLN A 105 1.46 -7.94 -2.00
CA GLN A 105 0.30 -8.28 -2.84
C GLN A 105 -0.37 -7.01 -3.40
N LEU A 106 0.42 -6.21 -4.12
CA LEU A 106 -0.04 -5.01 -4.81
C LEU A 106 -1.18 -5.34 -5.77
N VAL A 107 -2.11 -4.41 -5.98
CA VAL A 107 -3.22 -4.59 -6.94
C VAL A 107 -2.69 -4.56 -8.35
N ASN A 108 -1.76 -3.65 -8.64
CA ASN A 108 -1.18 -3.50 -9.96
C ASN A 108 0.24 -4.05 -10.01
N GLU A 109 0.59 -4.62 -11.18
CA GLU A 109 1.95 -5.04 -11.46
C GLU A 109 2.88 -3.81 -11.54
N VAL A 110 3.80 -3.69 -10.60
CA VAL A 110 4.84 -2.63 -10.61
C VAL A 110 6.13 -3.09 -11.27
N ILE A 111 6.26 -4.39 -11.52
CA ILE A 111 7.42 -5.04 -12.14
C ILE A 111 6.98 -6.35 -12.79
N ARG A 112 7.52 -6.66 -13.97
CA ARG A 112 7.22 -7.91 -14.66
C ARG A 112 7.59 -9.13 -13.82
N PRO A 113 6.83 -10.24 -13.89
CA PRO A 113 7.07 -11.41 -13.05
C PRO A 113 8.48 -12.00 -13.21
N VAL A 114 9.02 -12.00 -14.44
CA VAL A 114 10.38 -12.50 -14.71
C VAL A 114 11.44 -11.63 -14.02
N SER A 115 11.30 -10.31 -14.10
CA SER A 115 12.23 -9.37 -13.46
C SER A 115 12.13 -9.44 -11.94
N LEU A 116 10.91 -9.62 -11.40
CA LEU A 116 10.71 -9.85 -9.97
C LEU A 116 11.41 -11.13 -9.50
N TRP A 117 11.30 -12.20 -10.28
CA TRP A 117 11.98 -13.46 -9.98
C TRP A 117 13.51 -13.29 -9.98
N GLN A 118 14.07 -12.62 -10.99
CA GLN A 118 15.52 -12.35 -11.08
C GLN A 118 16.04 -11.56 -9.87
N ILE A 119 15.38 -10.45 -9.52
CA ILE A 119 15.76 -9.64 -8.34
C ILE A 119 15.77 -10.49 -7.07
N ARG A 120 14.76 -11.33 -6.88
CA ARG A 120 14.66 -12.20 -5.70
C ARG A 120 15.69 -13.32 -5.71
N TYR A 121 16.05 -13.85 -6.88
CA TYR A 121 17.08 -14.87 -7.03
C TYR A 121 18.46 -14.28 -6.72
N GLU A 122 18.84 -13.18 -7.37
CA GLU A 122 20.13 -12.50 -7.17
C GLU A 122 20.33 -12.04 -5.72
N SER A 123 19.25 -11.55 -5.09
CA SER A 123 19.28 -11.12 -3.69
C SER A 123 19.51 -12.24 -2.68
N GLN A 124 19.38 -13.52 -3.08
CA GLN A 124 19.71 -14.66 -2.21
C GLN A 124 21.22 -14.95 -2.17
N PHE A 125 21.94 -14.62 -3.24
CA PHE A 125 23.38 -14.92 -3.36
C PHE A 125 24.27 -13.77 -2.86
N LEU A 126 23.77 -12.54 -2.86
CA LEU A 126 24.45 -11.37 -2.29
C LEU A 126 24.62 -11.40 -0.76
N ILE A 127 24.23 -12.49 -0.08
CA ILE A 127 24.32 -12.67 1.39
C ILE A 127 25.56 -13.49 1.77
N LEU A 128 26.33 -14.00 0.80
CA LEU A 128 27.48 -14.87 1.07
C LEU A 128 28.83 -14.15 1.17
N ASP A 129 28.86 -12.83 1.03
CA ASP A 129 30.10 -12.03 0.96
C ASP A 129 30.31 -11.03 2.12
N ASP A 130 29.50 -11.10 3.20
CA ASP A 130 29.64 -10.26 4.41
C ASP A 130 30.21 -11.03 5.62
#